data_AF-A0A0A1CM49-F1
#
_entry.id   AF-A0A0A1CM49-F1
#
_cell.length_a   1.000
_cell.length_b   1.000
_cell.length_c   1.000
_cell.angle_alpha   90.00
_cell.angle_beta   90.00
_cell.angle_gamma   90.00
#
_symmetry.space_group_name_H-M   'P 1'
#
loop_
_entity.id
_entity.type
_entity.pdbx_description
1 polymer ?
#
loop_
_entity_poly.entity_id
_entity_poly.type
_entity_poly.pdbx_seq_one_letter_code
_entity_poly.pdbx_strand_id
1 'polypeptide(L)'
;MSFLSSIVNNILPIVKADDDELVDPQIVVREKCAKLSTCMALKQTLDDCNNRVRSKSQTTEICSEEVVNFISCIDHCALKTLFNYLK
;
A
#
# COMPACT_ATOMS: atom_id res chain seq x y z
N MET A 1 -25.76 -29.88 3.91
CA MET A 1 -24.44 -29.23 3.76
C MET A 1 -24.07 -28.94 2.30
N SER A 2 -24.44 -29.77 1.31
CA SER A 2 -24.08 -29.53 -0.11
C SER A 2 -24.89 -28.45 -0.83
N PHE A 3 -26.09 -28.12 -0.35
CA PHE A 3 -27.00 -27.19 -1.02
C PHE A 3 -26.55 -25.72 -0.93
N LEU A 4 -25.84 -25.37 0.14
CA LEU A 4 -25.31 -24.01 0.34
C LEU A 4 -24.08 -23.74 -0.53
N SER A 5 -23.28 -24.76 -0.83
CA SER A 5 -22.06 -24.62 -1.65
C SER A 5 -22.38 -24.28 -3.12
N SER A 6 -23.43 -24.89 -3.70
CA SER A 6 -23.82 -24.63 -5.09
C SER A 6 -24.41 -23.23 -5.30
N ILE A 7 -25.11 -22.69 -4.29
CA ILE A 7 -25.69 -21.34 -4.36
C ILE A 7 -24.60 -20.27 -4.28
N VAL A 8 -23.59 -20.46 -3.41
CA VAL A 8 -22.48 -19.51 -3.25
C VAL A 8 -21.64 -19.41 -4.52
N ASN A 9 -21.36 -20.53 -5.21
CA ASN A 9 -20.57 -20.54 -6.44
C ASN A 9 -21.26 -19.87 -7.65
N ASN A 10 -22.60 -19.80 -7.66
CA ASN A 10 -23.36 -19.13 -8.72
C ASN A 10 -23.54 -17.62 -8.50
N ILE A 11 -23.36 -17.13 -7.27
CA ILE A 11 -23.62 -15.72 -6.90
C ILE A 11 -22.32 -14.91 -6.84
N LEU A 12 -21.21 -15.54 -6.43
CA LEU A 12 -19.93 -14.87 -6.29
C LEU A 12 -18.90 -15.51 -7.23
N PRO A 13 -18.56 -14.88 -8.37
CA PRO A 13 -17.43 -15.33 -9.16
C PRO A 13 -16.17 -15.18 -8.32
N ILE A 14 -15.62 -16.31 -7.87
CA ILE A 14 -14.29 -16.35 -7.25
C ILE A 14 -13.31 -16.17 -8.39
N VAL A 15 -12.85 -14.94 -8.59
CA VAL A 15 -11.74 -14.64 -9.51
C VAL A 15 -10.51 -15.32 -8.95
N LYS A 16 -10.13 -16.46 -9.53
CA LYS A 16 -8.79 -17.02 -9.32
C LYS A 16 -7.84 -16.11 -10.08
N ALA A 17 -6.94 -15.45 -9.36
CA ALA A 17 -5.75 -14.90 -9.99
C ALA A 17 -4.97 -16.12 -10.53
N ASP A 18 -4.63 -16.11 -11.82
CA ASP A 18 -3.66 -17.06 -12.36
C ASP A 18 -2.37 -16.89 -11.55
N ASP A 19 -1.91 -17.97 -10.91
CA ASP A 19 -0.66 -18.04 -10.10
C ASP A 19 0.62 -17.95 -10.96
N ASP A 20 0.51 -17.45 -12.20
CA ASP A 20 1.68 -16.90 -12.87
C ASP A 20 2.17 -15.73 -12.02
N GLU A 21 3.49 -15.63 -11.81
CA GLU A 21 4.15 -14.66 -10.92
C GLU A 21 3.90 -13.21 -11.38
N LEU A 22 2.66 -12.73 -11.17
CA LEU A 22 2.16 -11.45 -11.63
C LEU A 22 2.68 -10.38 -10.68
N VAL A 23 3.82 -9.80 -11.05
CA VAL A 23 4.39 -8.67 -10.32
C VAL A 23 3.55 -7.44 -10.57
N ASP A 24 2.88 -6.93 -9.54
CA ASP A 24 2.14 -5.66 -9.61
C ASP A 24 3.11 -4.50 -9.93
N PRO A 25 2.99 -3.85 -11.10
CA PRO A 25 3.82 -2.72 -11.48
C PRO A 25 3.74 -1.57 -10.47
N GLN A 26 2.63 -1.43 -9.75
CA GLN A 26 2.45 -0.42 -8.72
C GLN A 26 3.45 -0.59 -7.58
N ILE A 27 3.66 -1.82 -7.11
CA ILE A 27 4.60 -2.12 -6.02
C ILE A 27 6.02 -1.75 -6.46
N VAL A 28 6.44 -2.21 -7.64
CA VAL A 28 7.78 -1.95 -8.18
C VAL A 28 8.05 -0.46 -8.37
N VAL A 29 7.09 0.29 -8.91
CA VAL A 29 7.23 1.73 -9.13
C VAL A 29 7.26 2.49 -7.80
N ARG A 30 6.37 2.14 -6.85
CA ARG A 30 6.34 2.78 -5.52
C ARG A 30 7.62 2.53 -4.74
N GLU A 31 8.20 1.33 -4.79
CA GLU A 31 9.49 1.02 -4.16
C GLU A 31 10.64 1.85 -4.73
N LYS A 32 10.66 2.07 -6.05
CA LYS A 32 11.64 2.96 -6.69
C LYS A 32 11.44 4.41 -6.22
N CYS A 33 10.20 4.89 -6.18
CA CYS A 33 9.87 6.24 -5.74
C CYS A 33 10.14 6.48 -4.24
N ALA A 34 10.00 5.46 -3.40
CA ALA A 34 10.28 5.54 -1.97
C ALA A 34 11.78 5.80 -1.67
N LYS A 35 12.69 5.46 -2.61
CA LYS A 35 14.14 5.68 -2.49
C LYS A 35 14.57 7.10 -2.87
N LEU A 36 13.65 7.96 -3.31
CA LEU A 36 13.96 9.38 -3.52
C LEU A 36 14.31 10.05 -2.19
N SER A 37 15.35 10.89 -2.17
CA SER A 37 15.83 11.54 -0.95
C SER A 37 14.74 12.33 -0.22
N THR A 38 13.85 13.01 -0.96
CA THR A 38 12.71 13.75 -0.42
C THR A 38 11.71 12.83 0.28
N CYS A 39 11.39 11.68 -0.33
CA CYS A 39 10.46 10.71 0.28
C CYS A 39 11.12 9.93 1.42
N MET A 40 12.43 9.70 1.37
CA MET A 40 13.19 9.08 2.46
C MET A 40 13.21 9.95 3.72
N ALA A 41 13.33 11.27 3.58
CA ALA A 41 13.24 12.18 4.72
C ALA A 41 11.85 12.11 5.38
N LEU A 42 10.77 12.08 4.59
CA LEU A 42 9.41 11.92 5.09
C LEU A 42 9.19 10.54 5.73
N LYS A 43 9.81 9.49 5.18
CA LYS A 43 9.81 8.15 5.77
C LYS A 43 10.48 8.14 7.14
N GLN A 44 11.60 8.83 7.30
CA GLN A 44 12.27 8.96 8.58
C GLN A 44 11.38 9.64 9.61
N THR A 45 10.72 10.75 9.25
CA THR A 45 9.76 11.44 10.14
C THR A 45 8.60 10.52 10.55
N LEU A 46 8.07 9.73 9.61
CA LEU A 46 7.04 8.73 9.89
C LEU A 46 7.54 7.66 10.87
N ASP A 47 8.76 7.16 10.69
CA ASP A 47 9.34 6.14 11.56
C ASP A 47 9.61 6.70 12.97
N ASP A 48 10.03 7.95 13.09
CA ASP A 48 10.19 8.65 14.36
C ASP A 48 8.85 8.82 15.09
N CYS A 49 7.78 9.18 14.37
CA CYS A 49 6.43 9.20 14.94
C CYS A 49 6.00 7.81 15.43
N ASN A 50 6.20 6.78 14.60
CA ASN A 50 5.85 5.40 14.97
C ASN A 50 6.59 4.95 16.23
N ASN A 51 7.87 5.30 16.37
CA ASN A 51 8.65 5.00 17.57
C ASN A 51 8.08 5.71 18.81
N ARG A 52 7.70 6.98 18.67
CA ARG A 52 7.08 7.75 19.75
C ARG A 52 5.73 7.17 20.17
N VAL A 53 4.85 6.81 19.22
CA VAL A 53 3.55 6.19 19.50
C VAL A 53 3.73 4.82 20.16
N ARG A 54 4.63 3.98 19.63
CA ARG A 54 4.89 2.63 20.17
C ARG A 54 5.53 2.64 21.56
N SER A 55 6.27 3.69 21.90
CA SER A 55 6.90 3.82 23.23
C SER A 55 5.91 4.15 24.35
N LYS A 56 4.71 4.64 24.02
CA LYS A 56 3.70 5.05 25.01
C LYS A 56 2.67 3.94 25.22
N SER A 57 2.40 3.59 26.48
CA SER A 57 1.36 2.60 26.83
C SER A 57 -0.06 3.14 26.62
N GLN A 58 -0.26 4.45 26.75
CA GLN A 58 -1.49 5.17 26.46
C GLN A 58 -1.16 6.50 25.79
N THR A 59 -1.62 6.71 24.56
CA THR A 59 -1.45 7.97 23.84
C THR A 59 -2.61 8.21 22.88
N THR A 60 -2.94 9.48 22.66
CA THR A 60 -3.90 9.93 21.64
C THR A 60 -3.23 10.32 20.33
N GLU A 61 -1.91 10.21 20.28
CA GLU A 61 -1.09 10.59 19.14
C GLU A 61 -1.25 9.57 18.01
N ILE A 62 -1.45 10.07 16.78
CA ILE A 62 -1.57 9.26 15.56
C ILE A 62 -0.61 9.81 14.50
N CYS A 63 0.02 8.92 13.73
CA CYS A 63 0.98 9.30 12.68
C CYS A 63 0.33 9.52 11.31
N SER A 64 -0.95 9.93 11.27
CA SER A 64 -1.71 10.03 10.02
C SER A 64 -1.19 11.12 9.10
N GLU A 65 -0.71 12.23 9.67
CA GLU A 65 -0.12 13.33 8.90
C GLU A 65 1.13 12.86 8.16
N GLU A 66 2.05 12.20 8.87
CA GLU A 66 3.29 11.69 8.31
C GLU A 66 3.04 10.61 7.24
N VAL A 67 2.03 9.76 7.45
CA VAL A 67 1.60 8.78 6.45
C VAL A 67 1.13 9.47 5.17
N VAL A 68 0.24 10.46 5.28
CA VAL A 68 -0.28 11.19 4.10
C VAL A 68 0.83 11.92 3.38
N ASN A 69 1.76 12.55 4.10
CA ASN A 69 2.91 13.24 3.51
C ASN A 69 3.81 12.26 2.73
N PHE A 70 4.15 11.12 3.34
CA PHE A 70 4.99 10.11 2.70
C PHE A 70 4.32 9.50 1.44
N ILE A 71 3.04 9.14 1.53
CA ILE A 71 2.27 8.59 0.41
C ILE A 71 2.16 9.60 -0.72
N SER A 72 1.84 10.87 -0.41
CA SER A 72 1.76 11.94 -1.40
C SER A 72 3.06 12.10 -2.19
N CYS A 73 4.20 12.01 -1.51
CA CYS A 73 5.52 12.06 -2.16
C CYS A 73 5.73 10.89 -3.13
N ILE A 74 5.43 9.66 -2.69
CA ILE A 74 5.58 8.45 -3.51
C ILE A 74 4.65 8.49 -4.71
N ASP A 75 3.38 8.84 -4.50
CA ASP A 75 2.36 8.85 -5.55
C ASP A 75 2.66 9.95 -6.57
N HIS A 76 3.11 11.14 -6.15
CA HIS A 76 3.54 12.19 -7.10
C HIS A 76 4.67 11.71 -8.03
N CYS A 77 5.58 10.87 -7.53
CA CYS A 77 6.59 10.22 -8.35
C CYS A 77 6.00 9.10 -9.23
N ALA A 78 5.19 8.21 -8.64
CA ALA A 78 4.69 7.02 -9.30
C ALA A 78 3.74 7.34 -10.47
N LEU A 79 2.91 8.38 -10.33
CA LEU A 79 1.95 8.83 -11.34
C LEU A 79 2.59 9.10 -12.71
N LYS A 80 3.87 9.47 -12.75
CA LYS A 80 4.61 9.77 -13.99
C LYS A 80 4.85 8.53 -14.86
N THR A 81 4.82 7.34 -14.27
CA THR A 81 5.21 6.10 -14.97
C THR A 81 4.22 4.96 -14.81
N LEU A 82 3.44 4.94 -13.72
CA LEU A 82 2.54 3.83 -13.38
C LEU A 82 1.50 3.54 -14.48
N PHE A 83 0.88 4.58 -15.03
CA PHE A 83 -0.16 4.41 -16.06
C PHE A 83 0.35 3.83 -17.38
N ASN A 84 1.66 3.85 -17.64
CA ASN A 84 2.23 3.21 -18.83
C ASN A 84 2.21 1.68 -18.75
N TYR A 85 2.05 1.12 -17.55
CA TYR A 85 1.98 -0.33 -17.33
C TYR A 85 0.54 -0.86 -17.30
N LEU A 86 -0.46 0.02 -17.30
CA LEU A 86 -1.87 -0.32 -17.24
C LEU A 86 -2.48 -0.28 -18.65
N LYS A 87 -3.30 -1.27 -18.99
CA LYS A 87 -4.01 -1.39 -20.28
C LYS A 87 -5.48 -1.04 -20.13
#